data_AF-A0A453S0S4-F1
#
_entry.id   AF-A0A453S0S4-F1
#
_cell.length_a   1.000
_cell.length_b   1.000
_cell.length_c   1.000
_cell.angle_alpha   90.00
_cell.angle_beta   90.00
_cell.angle_gamma   90.00
#
_symmetry.space_group_name_H-M   'P 1'
#
loop_
_entity.id
_entity.type
_entity.pdbx_description
1 polymer ?
#
loop_
_entity_poly.entity_id
_entity_poly.type
_entity_poly.pdbx_seq_one_letter_code
_entity_poly.pdbx_strand_id
1 'polypeptide(L)'
;MYAPATQLWRGRLHVMGGGKEDRHEPGLEHWSLAVKNGKALENEWRAEIPIPRGGPHRACVVANDKLFVIGGQEGDFMPKPGSPIFKCARRHEVVYGDVYMLDNEAKWKQLSPMPKPDSHIEFAWVVVNNSIVIVGGTTEKHPITKKMILVGEVFRFDLETLKWSVIGRMPFRIKTALAGYWDGWLYFTSGQRDRGPDNPTPKKVVGSMWRTKLHV
;
A
#
# COMPACT_ATOMS: atom_id res chain seq x y z
N MET A 1 -13.31 -7.40 -5.50
CA MET A 1 -12.08 -7.39 -4.68
C MET A 1 -12.14 -6.26 -3.67
N TYR A 2 -11.72 -6.51 -2.43
CA TYR A 2 -11.64 -5.54 -1.34
C TYR A 2 -10.22 -4.94 -1.27
N ALA A 3 -10.12 -3.61 -1.27
CA ALA A 3 -8.85 -2.86 -1.26
C ALA A 3 -7.78 -3.39 -2.24
N PRO A 4 -8.10 -3.56 -3.54
CA PRO A 4 -7.11 -3.95 -4.54
C PRO A 4 -6.09 -2.83 -4.79
N ALA A 5 -4.90 -3.19 -5.24
CA ALA A 5 -3.95 -2.25 -5.81
C ALA A 5 -4.47 -1.76 -7.17
N THR A 6 -4.34 -0.46 -7.44
CA THR A 6 -4.71 0.11 -8.74
C THR A 6 -3.66 1.08 -9.24
N GLN A 7 -3.36 1.05 -10.53
CA GLN A 7 -2.42 1.98 -11.14
C GLN A 7 -2.61 2.14 -12.65
N LEU A 8 -2.30 3.31 -13.19
CA LEU A 8 -2.21 3.52 -14.64
C LEU A 8 -0.83 3.15 -15.15
N TRP A 9 -0.75 2.21 -16.08
CA TRP A 9 0.51 1.79 -16.72
C TRP A 9 0.26 1.50 -18.20
N ARG A 10 1.12 2.01 -19.09
CA ARG A 10 1.05 1.77 -20.55
C ARG A 10 -0.32 2.00 -21.17
N GLY A 11 -1.00 3.07 -20.76
CA GLY A 11 -2.33 3.43 -21.27
C GLY A 11 -3.45 2.49 -20.80
N ARG A 12 -3.22 1.70 -19.75
CA ARG A 12 -4.20 0.79 -19.17
C ARG A 12 -4.34 1.04 -17.68
N LEU A 13 -5.56 1.01 -17.18
CA LEU A 13 -5.86 0.98 -15.75
C LEU A 13 -5.69 -0.46 -15.29
N HIS A 14 -4.72 -0.72 -14.42
CA HIS A 14 -4.49 -2.01 -13.81
C HIS A 14 -5.16 -2.08 -12.45
N VAL A 15 -5.77 -3.23 -12.14
CA VAL A 15 -6.37 -3.57 -10.85
C VAL A 15 -5.89 -4.95 -10.46
N MET A 16 -5.29 -5.10 -9.28
CA MET A 16 -4.68 -6.37 -8.89
C MET A 16 -4.75 -6.64 -7.39
N GLY A 17 -4.90 -7.91 -7.05
CA GLY A 17 -4.91 -8.39 -5.67
C GLY A 17 -6.12 -7.95 -4.87
N GLY A 18 -5.90 -7.48 -3.64
CA GLY A 18 -6.99 -7.25 -2.71
C GLY A 18 -7.43 -8.53 -2.00
N GLY A 19 -8.40 -8.40 -1.10
CA GLY A 19 -9.12 -9.54 -0.54
C GLY A 19 -10.27 -9.96 -1.46
N LYS A 20 -10.66 -11.23 -1.42
CA LYS A 20 -11.93 -11.68 -1.99
C LYS A 20 -13.11 -11.14 -1.18
N GLU A 21 -14.32 -11.52 -1.56
CA GLU A 21 -15.56 -11.01 -0.97
C GLU A 21 -15.67 -11.27 0.54
N ASP A 22 -15.06 -12.36 1.00
CA ASP A 22 -14.98 -12.74 2.42
C ASP A 22 -14.01 -11.85 3.23
N ARG A 23 -13.23 -10.99 2.55
CA ARG A 23 -12.15 -10.15 3.07
C ARG A 23 -11.03 -10.93 3.75
N HIS A 24 -10.98 -12.25 3.60
CA HIS A 24 -9.96 -13.10 4.23
C HIS A 24 -9.07 -13.77 3.20
N GLU A 25 -9.67 -14.42 2.21
CA GLU A 25 -8.92 -15.03 1.12
C GLU A 25 -8.21 -13.96 0.28
N PRO A 26 -6.90 -14.11 0.02
CA PRO A 26 -6.19 -13.19 -0.87
C PRO A 26 -6.62 -13.41 -2.32
N GLY A 27 -6.98 -12.32 -3.01
CA GLY A 27 -7.10 -12.30 -4.47
C GLY A 27 -5.72 -12.25 -5.11
N LEU A 28 -5.52 -13.04 -6.16
CA LEU A 28 -4.28 -13.08 -6.95
C LEU A 28 -4.47 -12.48 -8.35
N GLU A 29 -5.71 -12.15 -8.69
CA GLU A 29 -6.10 -11.71 -10.00
C GLU A 29 -5.46 -10.36 -10.31
N HIS A 30 -5.09 -10.18 -11.58
CA HIS A 30 -4.60 -8.95 -12.14
C HIS A 30 -5.38 -8.72 -13.42
N TRP A 31 -6.09 -7.60 -13.47
CA TRP A 31 -6.91 -7.20 -14.59
C TRP A 31 -6.43 -5.84 -15.11
N SER A 32 -6.62 -5.59 -16.40
CA SER A 32 -6.38 -4.27 -16.94
C SER A 32 -7.46 -3.85 -17.95
N LEU A 33 -7.68 -2.53 -18.05
CA LEU A 33 -8.60 -1.92 -19.01
C LEU A 33 -7.88 -0.79 -19.76
N ALA A 34 -7.88 -0.83 -21.10
CA ALA A 34 -7.36 0.28 -21.90
C ALA A 34 -8.14 1.56 -21.64
N VAL A 35 -7.41 2.66 -21.36
CA VAL A 35 -8.00 3.95 -21.06
C VAL A 35 -7.26 5.09 -21.75
N LYS A 36 -8.00 6.12 -22.17
CA LYS A 36 -7.44 7.37 -22.69
C LYS A 36 -8.40 8.51 -22.38
N ASN A 37 -7.86 9.64 -21.89
CA ASN A 37 -8.63 10.85 -21.58
C ASN A 37 -9.87 10.59 -20.69
N GLY A 38 -9.69 9.75 -19.65
CA GLY A 38 -10.75 9.41 -18.69
C GLY A 38 -11.84 8.47 -19.24
N LYS A 39 -11.66 7.88 -20.42
CA LYS A 39 -12.60 6.93 -21.03
C LYS A 39 -11.95 5.56 -21.22
N ALA A 40 -12.74 4.50 -21.05
CA ALA A 40 -12.36 3.17 -21.48
C ALA A 40 -12.34 3.09 -23.01
N LEU A 41 -11.35 2.37 -23.57
CA LEU A 41 -11.21 2.12 -25.00
C LEU A 41 -11.70 0.71 -25.41
N GLU A 42 -12.04 -0.11 -24.43
CA GLU A 42 -12.54 -1.47 -24.59
C GLU A 42 -13.65 -1.73 -23.56
N ASN A 43 -14.53 -2.68 -23.85
CA ASN A 43 -15.72 -2.95 -23.03
C ASN A 43 -15.49 -4.04 -21.96
N GLU A 44 -14.38 -4.77 -22.07
CA GLU A 44 -14.09 -5.92 -21.22
C GLU A 44 -12.70 -5.78 -20.60
N TRP A 45 -12.59 -6.22 -19.34
CA TRP A 45 -11.32 -6.30 -18.65
C TRP A 45 -10.49 -7.45 -19.20
N ARG A 46 -9.20 -7.18 -19.44
CA ARG A 46 -8.24 -8.20 -19.84
C ARG A 46 -7.59 -8.84 -18.63
N ALA A 47 -7.52 -10.17 -18.59
CA ALA A 47 -6.70 -10.88 -17.63
C ALA A 47 -5.21 -10.63 -17.91
N GLU A 48 -4.49 -10.24 -16.88
CA GLU A 48 -3.04 -10.07 -16.87
C GLU A 48 -2.38 -11.17 -16.04
N ILE A 49 -1.05 -11.15 -15.97
CA ILE A 49 -0.28 -12.10 -15.16
C ILE A 49 -0.64 -11.91 -13.68
N PRO A 50 -1.14 -12.95 -13.00
CA PRO A 50 -1.47 -12.91 -11.58
C PRO A 50 -0.31 -12.45 -10.71
N ILE A 51 -0.61 -11.73 -9.64
CA ILE A 51 0.41 -11.29 -8.69
C ILE A 51 0.96 -12.50 -7.90
N PRO A 52 2.27 -12.55 -7.55
CA PRO A 52 2.85 -13.71 -6.85
C PRO A 52 2.29 -13.92 -5.45
N ARG A 53 1.87 -12.84 -4.79
CA ARG A 53 1.24 -12.84 -3.47
C ARG A 53 0.10 -11.86 -3.45
N GLY A 54 -1.06 -12.28 -2.98
CA GLY A 54 -2.31 -11.51 -2.95
C GLY A 54 -2.61 -10.79 -1.65
N GLY A 55 -3.85 -10.28 -1.54
CA GLY A 55 -4.35 -9.64 -0.33
C GLY A 55 -4.38 -8.10 -0.39
N PRO A 56 -5.07 -7.45 0.57
CA PRO A 56 -5.39 -6.03 0.53
C PRO A 56 -4.25 -5.10 0.98
N HIS A 57 -4.51 -3.80 0.84
CA HIS A 57 -3.80 -2.72 1.54
C HIS A 57 -2.31 -2.53 1.16
N ARG A 58 -1.96 -2.86 -0.08
CA ARG A 58 -0.61 -2.76 -0.66
C ARG A 58 -0.42 -1.48 -1.47
N ALA A 59 0.82 -1.02 -1.60
CA ALA A 59 1.18 0.05 -2.52
C ALA A 59 1.34 -0.48 -3.95
N CYS A 60 0.95 0.31 -4.94
CA CYS A 60 1.07 -0.01 -6.36
C CYS A 60 1.61 1.18 -7.13
N VAL A 61 2.85 1.09 -7.59
CA VAL A 61 3.62 2.23 -8.09
C VAL A 61 4.09 1.95 -9.51
N VAL A 62 3.95 2.91 -10.41
CA VAL A 62 4.63 2.86 -11.71
C VAL A 62 5.79 3.83 -11.69
N ALA A 63 6.99 3.33 -12.00
CA ALA A 63 8.19 4.13 -12.14
C ALA A 63 9.12 3.49 -13.18
N ASN A 64 9.79 4.30 -14.00
CA ASN A 64 10.72 3.82 -15.03
C ASN A 64 10.15 2.72 -15.93
N ASP A 65 8.87 2.90 -16.35
CA ASP A 65 8.07 1.95 -17.13
C ASP A 65 7.98 0.53 -16.52
N LYS A 66 8.04 0.45 -15.19
CA LYS A 66 7.86 -0.79 -14.42
C LYS A 66 6.75 -0.60 -13.41
N LEU A 67 6.00 -1.66 -13.17
CA LEU A 67 4.94 -1.71 -12.17
C LEU A 67 5.46 -2.43 -10.92
N PHE A 68 5.42 -1.76 -9.78
CA PHE A 68 5.83 -2.26 -8.49
C PHE A 68 4.62 -2.51 -7.60
N VAL A 69 4.67 -3.62 -6.87
CA VAL A 69 3.69 -3.97 -5.85
C VAL A 69 4.45 -4.21 -4.55
N ILE A 70 4.14 -3.43 -3.53
CA ILE A 70 4.95 -3.31 -2.32
C ILE A 70 4.08 -3.54 -1.08
N GLY A 71 4.53 -4.45 -0.22
CA GLY A 71 3.93 -4.76 1.07
C GLY A 71 2.51 -5.29 0.97
N GLY A 72 1.64 -4.81 1.87
CA GLY A 72 0.27 -5.25 2.03
C GLY A 72 0.12 -6.33 3.08
N GLN A 73 -1.08 -6.92 3.12
CA GLN A 73 -1.38 -7.99 4.07
C GLN A 73 -2.21 -9.10 3.45
N GLU A 74 -2.24 -10.24 4.13
CA GLU A 74 -3.18 -11.33 3.90
C GLU A 74 -4.13 -11.46 5.09
N GLY A 75 -5.39 -11.76 4.79
CA GLY A 75 -6.46 -11.66 5.75
C GLY A 75 -6.87 -10.22 6.06
N ASP A 76 -8.08 -10.08 6.55
CA ASP A 76 -8.62 -8.88 7.21
C ASP A 76 -9.80 -9.37 8.08
N PHE A 77 -10.50 -8.44 8.73
CA PHE A 77 -11.66 -8.76 9.54
C PHE A 77 -12.81 -9.16 8.62
N MET A 78 -13.26 -10.39 8.75
CA MET A 78 -14.38 -10.92 7.95
C MET A 78 -15.68 -10.22 8.33
N PRO A 79 -16.56 -9.87 7.38
CA PRO A 79 -17.88 -9.36 7.70
C PRO A 79 -18.68 -10.43 8.45
N LYS A 80 -19.43 -10.03 9.49
CA LYS A 80 -20.39 -10.93 10.14
C LYS A 80 -21.67 -10.95 9.30
N PRO A 81 -22.08 -12.09 8.71
CA PRO A 81 -23.29 -12.17 7.91
C PRO A 81 -24.51 -11.63 8.67
N GLY A 82 -25.31 -10.79 8.02
CA GLY A 82 -26.52 -10.21 8.60
C GLY A 82 -26.30 -9.19 9.72
N SER A 83 -25.07 -8.72 9.97
CA SER A 83 -24.86 -7.70 11.00
C SER A 83 -25.51 -6.35 10.61
N PRO A 84 -26.48 -5.84 11.39
CA PRO A 84 -27.20 -4.60 11.04
C PRO A 84 -26.34 -3.34 11.14
N ILE A 85 -25.14 -3.45 11.74
CA ILE A 85 -24.19 -2.34 11.89
C ILE A 85 -22.82 -2.67 11.29
N PHE A 86 -22.78 -3.61 10.33
CA PHE A 86 -21.56 -3.97 9.59
C PHE A 86 -20.40 -4.42 10.48
N LYS A 87 -20.69 -5.17 11.57
CA LYS A 87 -19.63 -5.71 12.44
C LYS A 87 -18.76 -6.69 11.64
N CYS A 88 -17.47 -6.67 11.93
CA CYS A 88 -16.52 -7.66 11.42
C CYS A 88 -15.98 -8.53 12.56
N ALA A 89 -15.61 -9.77 12.26
CA ALA A 89 -14.94 -10.70 13.15
C ALA A 89 -13.43 -10.65 12.90
N ARG A 90 -12.65 -10.53 13.98
CA ARG A 90 -11.19 -10.56 13.86
C ARG A 90 -10.74 -11.91 13.33
N ARG A 91 -9.84 -11.89 12.36
CA ARG A 91 -9.09 -13.06 11.90
C ARG A 91 -7.60 -12.82 12.06
N HIS A 92 -6.83 -13.88 11.85
CA HIS A 92 -5.40 -13.75 11.74
C HIS A 92 -5.08 -12.95 10.48
N GLU A 93 -4.11 -12.05 10.60
CA GLU A 93 -3.63 -11.18 9.52
C GLU A 93 -2.12 -11.32 9.49
N VAL A 94 -1.54 -11.41 8.29
CA VAL A 94 -0.09 -11.40 8.08
C VAL A 94 0.26 -10.17 7.28
N VAL A 95 1.18 -9.36 7.77
CA VAL A 95 1.68 -8.16 7.07
C VAL A 95 2.98 -8.54 6.37
N TYR A 96 3.14 -8.10 5.13
CA TYR A 96 4.30 -8.44 4.29
C TYR A 96 5.18 -7.22 4.02
N GLY A 97 6.48 -7.49 3.86
CA GLY A 97 7.44 -6.52 3.31
C GLY A 97 7.83 -6.84 1.87
N ASP A 98 7.21 -7.85 1.24
CA ASP A 98 7.56 -8.29 -0.10
C ASP A 98 7.43 -7.16 -1.14
N VAL A 99 8.35 -7.17 -2.10
CA VAL A 99 8.33 -6.25 -3.24
C VAL A 99 8.39 -7.07 -4.51
N TYR A 100 7.42 -6.85 -5.40
CA TYR A 100 7.38 -7.46 -6.72
C TYR A 100 7.38 -6.40 -7.80
N MET A 101 8.07 -6.67 -8.90
CA MET A 101 8.19 -5.77 -10.04
C MET A 101 7.81 -6.52 -11.32
N LEU A 102 6.96 -5.90 -12.13
CA LEU A 102 6.58 -6.37 -13.45
C LEU A 102 7.11 -5.38 -14.50
N ASP A 103 7.80 -5.92 -15.49
CA ASP A 103 8.37 -5.18 -16.62
C ASP A 103 7.90 -5.79 -17.97
N ASN A 104 8.61 -5.47 -19.06
CA ASN A 104 8.27 -5.89 -20.42
C ASN A 104 8.47 -7.38 -20.65
N GLU A 105 9.21 -8.08 -19.79
CA GLU A 105 9.43 -9.53 -19.91
C GLU A 105 8.20 -10.35 -19.51
N ALA A 106 7.12 -9.68 -19.07
CA ALA A 106 5.85 -10.31 -18.74
C ALA A 106 6.03 -11.38 -17.63
N LYS A 107 6.90 -11.09 -16.65
CA LYS A 107 7.15 -11.93 -15.47
C LYS A 107 7.35 -11.06 -14.24
N TRP A 108 6.75 -11.47 -13.12
CA TRP A 108 6.99 -10.85 -11.83
C TRP A 108 8.38 -11.24 -11.30
N LYS A 109 9.15 -10.24 -10.91
CA LYS A 109 10.46 -10.37 -10.27
C LYS A 109 10.34 -9.96 -8.81
N GLN A 110 10.78 -10.80 -7.88
CA GLN A 110 10.87 -10.43 -6.47
C GLN A 110 12.13 -9.60 -6.23
N LEU A 111 11.98 -8.49 -5.50
CA LEU A 111 13.07 -7.59 -5.14
C LEU A 111 13.36 -7.66 -3.63
N SER A 112 14.37 -6.90 -3.18
CA SER A 112 14.65 -6.76 -1.75
C SER A 112 13.41 -6.27 -1.00
N PRO A 113 13.02 -6.96 0.09
CA PRO A 113 11.84 -6.59 0.86
C PRO A 113 12.06 -5.28 1.60
N MET A 114 10.96 -4.64 2.00
CA MET A 114 10.97 -3.49 2.90
C MET A 114 11.73 -3.80 4.18
N PRO A 115 12.40 -2.81 4.82
CA PRO A 115 13.09 -2.99 6.10
C PRO A 115 12.16 -3.44 7.24
N LYS A 116 10.86 -3.22 7.07
CA LYS A 116 9.79 -3.59 7.99
C LYS A 116 8.56 -3.96 7.17
N PRO A 117 7.83 -5.05 7.49
CA PRO A 117 6.54 -5.34 6.86
C PRO A 117 5.55 -4.20 7.05
N ASP A 118 4.80 -3.85 6.01
CA ASP A 118 3.92 -2.69 6.03
C ASP A 118 2.67 -2.86 5.16
N SER A 119 1.52 -2.43 5.67
CA SER A 119 0.24 -2.41 4.96
C SER A 119 -0.51 -1.09 5.22
N HIS A 120 -1.66 -0.91 4.56
CA HIS A 120 -2.47 0.31 4.58
C HIS A 120 -1.71 1.52 4.01
N ILE A 121 -0.96 1.25 2.95
CA ILE A 121 -0.07 2.18 2.24
C ILE A 121 -0.50 2.41 0.78
N GLU A 122 -1.77 2.19 0.45
CA GLU A 122 -2.29 2.22 -0.94
C GLU A 122 -1.96 3.51 -1.69
N PHE A 123 -2.01 4.63 -0.98
CA PHE A 123 -1.74 5.98 -1.49
C PHE A 123 -0.70 6.72 -0.64
N ALA A 124 0.01 6.00 0.22
CA ALA A 124 0.93 6.57 1.20
C ALA A 124 2.37 6.64 0.65
N TRP A 125 2.50 6.90 -0.65
CA TRP A 125 3.78 6.89 -1.35
C TRP A 125 3.87 7.99 -2.41
N VAL A 126 5.09 8.37 -2.76
CA VAL A 126 5.42 9.26 -3.88
C VAL A 126 6.64 8.75 -4.64
N VAL A 127 6.75 9.11 -5.92
CA VAL A 127 7.98 8.90 -6.72
C VAL A 127 8.69 10.24 -6.85
N VAL A 128 9.96 10.30 -6.44
CA VAL A 128 10.78 11.51 -6.43
C VAL A 128 12.25 11.13 -6.62
N ASN A 129 12.98 11.85 -7.48
CA ASN A 129 14.41 11.66 -7.74
C ASN A 129 14.83 10.18 -7.88
N ASN A 130 14.15 9.47 -8.78
CA ASN A 130 14.39 8.03 -9.02
C ASN A 130 14.25 7.15 -7.77
N SER A 131 13.38 7.53 -6.83
CA SER A 131 13.09 6.78 -5.62
C SER A 131 11.59 6.71 -5.35
N ILE A 132 11.16 5.61 -4.73
CA ILE A 132 9.82 5.49 -4.14
C ILE A 132 9.96 5.82 -2.65
N VAL A 133 9.20 6.80 -2.16
CA VAL A 133 9.17 7.17 -0.75
C VAL A 133 7.82 6.77 -0.17
N ILE A 134 7.81 6.00 0.92
CA ILE A 134 6.62 5.51 1.62
C ILE A 134 6.56 6.13 3.02
N VAL A 135 5.37 6.56 3.42
CA VAL A 135 5.09 7.18 4.73
C VAL A 135 3.92 6.51 5.42
N GLY A 136 4.05 6.27 6.72
CA GLY A 136 2.97 5.69 7.51
C GLY A 136 2.73 4.23 7.16
N GLY A 137 1.52 3.75 7.45
CA GLY A 137 1.13 2.35 7.33
C GLY A 137 0.93 1.66 8.68
N THR A 138 0.78 0.34 8.65
CA THR A 138 0.65 -0.52 9.81
C THR A 138 1.47 -1.77 9.62
N THR A 139 2.11 -2.20 10.69
CA THR A 139 3.03 -3.35 10.69
C THR A 139 2.46 -4.47 11.56
N GLU A 140 3.28 -5.49 11.78
CA GLU A 140 2.99 -6.63 12.64
C GLU A 140 2.54 -6.17 14.03
N LYS A 141 1.60 -6.94 14.60
CA LYS A 141 1.07 -6.66 15.94
C LYS A 141 2.17 -6.84 16.98
N HIS A 142 2.08 -6.09 18.06
CA HIS A 142 2.99 -6.23 19.20
C HIS A 142 3.03 -7.70 19.67
N PRO A 143 4.22 -8.32 19.81
CA PRO A 143 4.32 -9.78 20.02
C PRO A 143 3.64 -10.24 21.31
N ILE A 144 3.68 -9.43 22.37
CA ILE A 144 3.01 -9.71 23.66
C ILE A 144 1.57 -9.20 23.69
N THR A 145 1.35 -7.87 23.61
CA THR A 145 0.02 -7.27 23.80
C THR A 145 -0.97 -7.51 22.65
N LYS A 146 -0.48 -8.01 21.51
CA LYS A 146 -1.25 -8.22 20.27
C LYS A 146 -1.94 -6.96 19.73
N LYS A 147 -1.56 -5.78 20.21
CA LYS A 147 -2.05 -4.50 19.70
C LYS A 147 -1.47 -4.22 18.32
N MET A 148 -2.28 -3.63 17.45
CA MET A 148 -1.83 -3.07 16.16
C MET A 148 -0.71 -2.06 16.42
N ILE A 149 0.29 -2.00 15.55
CA ILE A 149 1.37 -1.02 15.60
C ILE A 149 1.36 -0.27 14.26
N LEU A 150 1.32 1.06 14.33
CA LEU A 150 1.43 1.91 13.15
C LEU A 150 2.89 2.18 12.80
N VAL A 151 3.15 2.52 11.55
CA VAL A 151 4.50 2.88 11.08
C VAL A 151 4.69 4.39 11.15
N GLY A 152 5.88 4.82 11.55
CA GLY A 152 6.26 6.24 11.54
C GLY A 152 7.61 6.49 10.86
N GLU A 153 8.33 5.44 10.47
CA GLU A 153 9.50 5.57 9.62
C GLU A 153 9.11 6.05 8.21
N VAL A 154 9.99 6.83 7.58
CA VAL A 154 9.88 7.18 6.16
C VAL A 154 10.86 6.28 5.41
N PHE A 155 10.33 5.40 4.56
CA PHE A 155 11.14 4.47 3.78
C PHE A 155 11.42 5.03 2.40
N ARG A 156 12.66 4.90 1.93
CA ARG A 156 13.08 5.17 0.56
C ARG A 156 13.50 3.87 -0.09
N PHE A 157 12.91 3.55 -1.24
CA PHE A 157 13.40 2.55 -2.17
C PHE A 157 14.07 3.25 -3.35
N ASP A 158 15.37 3.08 -3.48
CA ASP A 158 16.16 3.65 -4.56
C ASP A 158 16.01 2.78 -5.82
N LEU A 159 15.49 3.34 -6.91
CA LEU A 159 15.16 2.56 -8.12
C LEU A 159 16.37 2.23 -9.00
N GLU A 160 17.54 2.82 -8.72
CA GLU A 160 18.79 2.50 -9.41
C GLU A 160 19.49 1.33 -8.72
N THR A 161 19.68 1.43 -7.40
CA THR A 161 20.39 0.42 -6.61
C THR A 161 19.48 -0.71 -6.13
N LEU A 162 18.17 -0.53 -6.20
CA LEU A 162 17.13 -1.44 -5.68
C LEU A 162 17.29 -1.73 -4.18
N LYS A 163 17.72 -0.71 -3.43
CA LYS A 163 17.96 -0.81 -1.98
C LYS A 163 17.01 0.06 -1.19
N TRP A 164 16.65 -0.44 -0.01
CA TRP A 164 15.88 0.29 0.96
C TRP A 164 16.75 1.06 1.94
N SER A 165 16.27 2.22 2.38
CA SER A 165 16.82 2.98 3.50
C SER A 165 15.70 3.65 4.29
N VAL A 166 15.97 3.93 5.57
CA VAL A 166 15.11 4.79 6.40
C VAL A 166 15.68 6.20 6.34
N ILE A 167 14.92 7.13 5.79
CA ILE A 167 15.38 8.51 5.51
C ILE A 167 14.82 9.54 6.50
N GLY A 168 14.04 9.09 7.49
CA GLY A 168 13.49 9.95 8.52
C GLY A 168 12.35 9.30 9.27
N ARG A 169 11.69 10.09 10.13
CA ARG A 169 10.50 9.69 10.87
C ARG A 169 9.45 10.79 10.80
N MET A 170 8.19 10.38 10.67
CA MET A 170 7.01 11.23 10.78
C MET A 170 6.83 11.74 12.21
N PRO A 171 6.18 12.91 12.40
CA PRO A 171 5.90 13.45 13.73
C PRO A 171 4.97 12.57 14.58
N PHE A 172 4.24 11.64 13.94
CA PHE A 172 3.43 10.60 14.59
C PHE A 172 3.22 9.44 13.61
N ARG A 173 2.79 8.31 14.15
CA ARG A 173 2.49 7.11 13.36
C ARG A 173 1.04 7.16 12.85
N ILE A 174 0.83 6.77 11.60
CA ILE A 174 -0.48 6.89 10.94
C ILE A 174 -0.61 5.82 9.85
N LYS A 175 -1.81 5.26 9.66
CA LYS A 175 -2.12 4.38 8.51
C LYS A 175 -3.15 5.03 7.58
N THR A 176 -3.26 4.50 6.37
CA THR A 176 -4.16 5.00 5.30
C THR A 176 -3.95 6.50 5.03
N ALA A 177 -2.70 6.95 5.09
CA ALA A 177 -2.34 8.31 4.75
C ALA A 177 -2.32 8.49 3.23
N LEU A 178 -2.49 9.73 2.80
CA LEU A 178 -2.27 10.16 1.42
C LEU A 178 -0.96 10.94 1.39
N ALA A 179 -0.02 10.52 0.54
CA ALA A 179 1.23 11.23 0.34
C ALA A 179 1.15 12.12 -0.91
N GLY A 180 1.89 13.22 -0.89
CA GLY A 180 2.03 14.12 -2.04
C GLY A 180 3.42 14.73 -2.06
N TYR A 181 3.91 15.08 -3.24
CA TYR A 181 5.19 15.76 -3.38
C TYR A 181 5.03 16.95 -4.31
N TRP A 182 5.49 18.12 -3.87
CA TRP A 182 5.43 19.34 -4.65
C TRP A 182 6.54 20.31 -4.22
N ASP A 183 7.30 20.83 -5.19
CA ASP A 183 8.31 21.88 -4.98
C ASP A 183 9.31 21.58 -3.84
N GLY A 184 9.88 20.38 -3.85
CA GLY A 184 10.83 19.95 -2.81
C GLY A 184 10.22 19.55 -1.48
N TRP A 185 8.89 19.60 -1.35
CA TRP A 185 8.18 19.26 -0.11
C TRP A 185 7.48 17.92 -0.24
N LEU A 186 7.72 17.03 0.72
CA LEU A 186 6.92 15.84 0.97
C LEU A 186 5.76 16.22 1.89
N TYR A 187 4.55 15.91 1.48
CA TYR A 187 3.31 16.08 2.20
C TYR A 187 2.76 14.72 2.61
N PHE A 188 2.11 14.67 3.76
CA PHE A 188 1.14 13.62 4.06
C PHE A 188 -0.09 14.23 4.72
N THR A 189 -1.25 13.64 4.45
CA THR A 189 -2.53 14.05 5.01
C THR A 189 -3.45 12.85 5.17
N SER A 190 -4.59 13.06 5.82
CA SER A 190 -5.61 12.04 6.04
C SER A 190 -5.11 10.83 6.86
N GLY A 191 -6.02 9.93 7.23
CA GLY A 191 -5.68 8.64 7.84
C GLY A 191 -5.89 8.56 9.35
N GLN A 192 -5.61 7.38 9.89
CA GLN A 192 -5.87 7.04 11.29
C GLN A 192 -4.58 7.00 12.11
N ARG A 193 -4.45 7.94 13.05
CA ARG A 193 -3.33 8.00 13.99
C ARG A 193 -3.52 7.00 15.13
N ASP A 194 -2.45 6.70 15.85
CA ASP A 194 -2.57 6.13 17.18
C ASP A 194 -2.63 7.23 18.27
N ARG A 195 -2.63 6.81 19.55
CA ARG A 195 -2.58 7.71 20.71
C ARG A 195 -1.16 8.03 21.17
N GLY A 196 -0.13 7.56 20.46
CA GLY A 196 1.28 7.75 20.81
C GLY A 196 2.07 6.43 20.90
N PRO A 197 3.40 6.53 21.08
CA PRO A 197 4.32 5.39 21.10
C PRO A 197 3.91 4.31 22.12
N ASP A 198 3.54 4.72 23.33
CA ASP A 198 3.17 3.82 24.45
C ASP A 198 1.73 3.31 24.38
N ASN A 199 0.90 3.95 23.54
CA ASN A 199 -0.50 3.59 23.37
C ASN A 199 -0.87 3.51 21.88
N PRO A 200 -0.64 2.36 21.24
CA PRO A 200 -0.87 2.21 19.81
C PRO A 200 -2.36 2.03 19.47
N THR A 201 -3.28 2.27 20.41
CA THR A 201 -4.72 2.23 20.15
C THR A 201 -5.11 3.31 19.14
N PRO A 202 -5.97 3.00 18.16
CA PRO A 202 -6.40 3.98 17.19
C PRO A 202 -7.07 5.23 17.79
N LYS A 203 -6.76 6.39 17.21
CA LYS A 203 -7.43 7.67 17.42
C LYS A 203 -8.47 7.90 16.31
N LYS A 204 -9.18 9.03 16.37
CA LYS A 204 -10.02 9.50 15.27
C LYS A 204 -9.18 9.71 14.01
N VAL A 205 -9.79 9.45 12.85
CA VAL A 205 -9.26 9.84 11.55
C VAL A 205 -9.09 11.35 11.53
N VAL A 206 -8.03 11.82 10.90
CA VAL A 206 -7.70 13.24 10.83
C VAL A 206 -7.64 13.71 9.40
N GLY A 207 -7.88 15.00 9.15
CA GLY A 207 -7.70 15.65 7.85
C GLY A 207 -6.58 16.68 7.82
N SER A 208 -5.74 16.72 8.86
CA SER A 208 -4.62 17.66 8.95
C SER A 208 -3.50 17.26 8.00
N MET A 209 -2.95 18.24 7.29
CA MET A 209 -1.78 18.08 6.44
C MET A 209 -0.49 18.43 7.17
N TRP A 210 0.55 17.66 6.92
CA TRP A 210 1.91 17.88 7.41
C TRP A 210 2.87 17.85 6.24
N ARG A 211 3.98 18.57 6.33
CA ARG A 211 5.02 18.56 5.31
C ARG A 211 6.42 18.74 5.87
N THR A 212 7.40 18.25 5.13
CA THR A 212 8.83 18.51 5.37
C THR A 212 9.55 18.70 4.05
N LYS A 213 10.67 19.43 4.05
CA LYS A 213 11.57 19.42 2.89
C LYS A 213 12.16 18.02 2.75
N LEU A 214 12.16 17.50 1.54
CA LEU A 214 12.68 16.18 1.23
C LEU A 214 13.90 16.34 0.31
N HIS A 215 15.06 16.00 0.85
CA HIS A 215 16.34 15.97 0.14
C HIS A 215 16.69 14.50 -0.11
N VAL A 216 16.42 14.02 -1.32
CA VAL A 216 16.66 12.62 -1.75
C VAL A 216 17.38 12.58 -3.07
#